data_AF-A0A0L1IA14-F1
#
_entry.id   AF-A0A0L1IA14-F1
#
_cell.length_a   1.000
_cell.length_b   1.000
_cell.length_c   1.000
_cell.angle_alpha   90.00
_cell.angle_beta   90.00
_cell.angle_gamma   90.00
#
_symmetry.space_group_name_H-M   'P 1'
#
loop_
_entity.id
_entity.type
_entity.pdbx_description
1 polymer ?
#
loop_
_entity_poly.entity_id
_entity_poly.type
_entity_poly.pdbx_seq_one_letter_code
_entity_poly.pdbx_strand_id
1 'polypeptide(L)'
;MSSDMHLFVTVGSTNFDELIKYIDDEQFHFFLRNLGFSYMTIQIGNGTYIPKLIYTNDNNINNNKLLKEVKYFTYKTNLDKYFEKAHFILSHSGAGTTLECLRKKKKILIVVNHKLMSNHQSEFANYMHSCNYLDICNNLQNLKQNIHLSLKKDTYNAFPQADAQPFLKDLYNLIYN
;
A
#
# COMPACT_ATOMS: atom_id res chain seq x y z
N MET A 1 3.70 -8.13 24.41
CA MET A 1 4.14 -6.83 23.87
C MET A 1 3.32 -6.56 22.63
N SER A 2 2.43 -5.56 22.65
CA SER A 2 1.72 -5.16 21.42
C SER A 2 2.78 -4.66 20.44
N SER A 3 3.03 -5.40 19.36
CA SER A 3 3.93 -4.96 18.29
C SER A 3 3.32 -3.72 17.66
N ASP A 4 4.02 -2.60 17.74
CA ASP A 4 3.56 -1.35 17.13
C ASP A 4 3.50 -1.49 15.60
N MET A 5 2.29 -1.62 15.04
CA MET A 5 2.12 -1.82 13.60
C MET A 5 2.37 -0.53 12.81
N HIS A 6 2.87 -0.70 11.58
CA HIS A 6 3.17 0.39 10.65
C HIS A 6 2.38 0.23 9.36
N LEU A 7 1.58 1.25 9.04
CA LEU A 7 0.91 1.42 7.76
C LEU A 7 1.80 2.19 6.78
N PHE A 8 2.06 1.62 5.61
CA PHE A 8 2.67 2.36 4.50
C PHE A 8 1.63 2.62 3.41
N VAL A 9 1.44 3.88 3.03
CA VAL A 9 0.55 4.28 1.94
C VAL A 9 1.41 4.77 0.78
N THR A 10 1.18 4.25 -0.43
CA THR A 10 1.90 4.67 -1.62
C THR A 10 1.02 4.81 -2.85
N VAL A 11 1.13 5.95 -3.51
CA VAL A 11 0.51 6.21 -4.82
C VAL A 11 1.52 6.07 -5.97
N GLY A 12 2.73 5.56 -5.69
CA GLY A 12 3.79 5.46 -6.70
C GLY A 12 4.25 6.82 -7.21
N SER A 13 4.46 6.93 -8.53
CA SER A 13 4.77 8.19 -9.22
C SER A 13 3.54 8.95 -9.68
N THR A 14 2.33 8.39 -9.54
CA THR A 14 1.08 9.07 -9.89
C THR A 14 0.61 9.97 -8.73
N ASN A 15 -0.57 10.56 -8.87
CA ASN A 15 -1.23 11.32 -7.84
C ASN A 15 -2.53 10.62 -7.40
N PHE A 16 -2.86 10.67 -6.12
CA PHE A 16 -4.17 10.22 -5.64
C PHE A 16 -4.61 11.07 -4.45
N ASP A 17 -4.74 12.38 -4.67
CA ASP A 17 -5.01 13.36 -3.63
C ASP A 17 -6.28 13.03 -2.81
N GLU A 18 -7.26 12.36 -3.39
CA GLU A 18 -8.48 11.93 -2.69
C GLU A 18 -8.19 10.87 -1.62
N LEU A 19 -7.35 9.88 -1.92
CA LEU A 19 -6.90 8.89 -0.93
C LEU A 19 -6.10 9.59 0.17
N ILE A 20 -5.18 10.48 -0.21
CA ILE A 20 -4.33 11.18 0.76
C ILE A 20 -5.18 12.06 1.70
N LYS A 21 -6.17 12.78 1.15
CA LYS A 21 -7.14 13.57 1.94
C LYS A 21 -7.99 12.70 2.86
N TYR A 22 -8.43 11.53 2.37
CA TYR A 22 -9.25 10.62 3.15
C TYR A 22 -8.51 10.06 4.38
N ILE A 23 -7.22 9.75 4.24
CA ILE A 23 -6.41 9.20 5.34
C ILE A 23 -5.86 10.28 6.26
N ASP A 24 -5.74 11.52 5.79
CA ASP A 24 -5.34 12.69 6.57
C ASP A 24 -6.53 13.26 7.37
N ASP A 25 -7.16 12.38 8.15
CA ASP A 25 -8.35 12.65 8.96
C ASP A 25 -8.20 12.01 10.35
N GLU A 26 -8.63 12.73 11.39
CA GLU A 26 -8.50 12.26 12.78
C GLU A 26 -9.29 10.98 13.04
N GLN A 27 -10.47 10.82 12.42
CA GLN A 27 -11.28 9.60 12.59
C GLN A 27 -10.62 8.41 11.91
N PHE A 28 -9.89 8.63 10.80
CA PHE A 28 -9.07 7.59 10.18
C PHE A 28 -7.87 7.21 11.07
N HIS A 29 -7.18 8.18 11.66
CA HIS A 29 -6.08 7.94 12.58
C HIS A 29 -6.52 7.17 13.83
N PHE A 30 -7.66 7.55 14.43
CA PHE A 30 -8.26 6.83 15.56
C PHE A 30 -8.65 5.40 15.19
N PHE A 31 -9.24 5.21 14.00
CA PHE A 31 -9.56 3.89 13.48
C PHE A 31 -8.31 3.01 13.35
N LEU A 32 -7.21 3.51 12.77
CA LEU A 32 -5.95 2.78 12.67
C LEU A 32 -5.37 2.44 14.04
N ARG A 33 -5.45 3.38 14.99
CA ARG A 33 -4.98 3.16 16.35
C ARG A 33 -5.70 2.00 17.03
N ASN A 34 -7.03 1.91 16.87
CA ASN A 34 -7.84 0.82 17.39
C ASN A 34 -7.53 -0.54 16.76
N LEU A 35 -6.95 -0.54 15.55
CA LEU A 35 -6.45 -1.74 14.88
C LEU A 35 -5.02 -2.12 15.28
N GLY A 36 -4.39 -1.40 16.21
CA GLY A 36 -3.04 -1.68 16.70
C GLY A 36 -1.92 -0.95 15.95
N PHE A 37 -2.25 -0.05 15.03
CA PHE A 37 -1.24 0.79 14.38
C PHE A 37 -0.74 1.89 15.31
N SER A 38 0.56 2.16 15.19
CA SER A 38 1.24 3.26 15.87
C SER A 38 1.90 4.21 14.88
N TYR A 39 2.21 3.73 13.68
CA TYR A 39 2.98 4.46 12.68
C TYR A 39 2.24 4.48 11.34
N MET A 40 2.26 5.64 10.68
CA MET A 40 1.84 5.76 9.28
C MET A 40 2.88 6.53 8.48
N THR A 41 3.23 6.01 7.30
CA THR A 41 4.06 6.73 6.34
C THR A 41 3.36 6.83 5.01
N ILE A 42 3.34 8.03 4.45
CA ILE A 42 2.58 8.37 3.25
C ILE A 42 3.54 8.81 2.14
N GLN A 43 3.55 8.09 1.02
CA GLN A 43 4.17 8.54 -0.21
C GLN A 43 3.08 9.17 -1.09
N ILE A 44 3.18 10.49 -1.31
CA ILE A 44 2.17 11.27 -2.06
C ILE A 44 2.46 11.39 -3.57
N GLY A 45 3.60 10.88 -4.05
CA GLY A 45 3.96 10.89 -5.47
C GLY A 45 3.99 12.29 -6.05
N ASN A 46 3.31 12.49 -7.19
CA ASN A 46 3.13 13.78 -7.86
C ASN A 46 1.83 14.49 -7.44
N GLY A 47 1.24 14.08 -6.32
CA GLY A 47 0.07 14.72 -5.74
C GLY A 47 0.31 16.17 -5.32
N THR A 48 -0.76 16.96 -5.33
CA THR A 48 -0.71 18.38 -4.94
C THR A 48 -1.16 18.59 -3.50
N TYR A 49 -1.88 17.63 -2.93
CA TYR A 49 -2.32 17.69 -1.55
C TYR A 49 -1.20 17.33 -0.58
N ILE A 50 -0.91 18.25 0.35
CA ILE A 50 0.06 18.05 1.43
C ILE A 50 -0.69 17.66 2.71
N PRO A 51 -0.40 16.47 3.31
CA PRO A 51 -1.02 16.06 4.56
C PRO A 51 -0.73 17.05 5.69
N LYS A 52 -1.76 17.33 6.51
CA LYS A 52 -1.71 18.31 7.60
C LYS A 52 -1.53 17.65 8.97
N LEU A 53 -2.01 16.42 9.14
CA LEU A 53 -1.95 15.68 10.40
C LEU A 53 -0.62 14.90 10.51
N ILE A 54 0.48 15.65 10.62
CA ILE A 54 1.84 15.11 10.76
C ILE A 54 2.28 15.17 12.21
N TYR A 55 2.75 14.04 12.74
CA TYR A 55 3.22 13.90 14.12
C TYR A 55 4.62 13.32 14.14
N THR A 56 5.46 13.85 15.02
CA THR A 56 6.78 13.29 15.33
C THR A 56 6.77 12.79 16.76
N ASN A 57 7.53 11.73 17.04
CA ASN A 57 7.62 11.10 18.35
C ASN A 57 7.95 12.09 19.50
N ASP A 58 8.54 13.26 19.17
CA ASP A 58 8.92 14.32 20.11
C ASP A 58 7.85 15.42 20.31
N ASN A 59 6.89 15.56 19.40
CA ASN A 59 5.90 16.66 19.43
C ASN A 59 4.53 16.14 19.87
N ASN A 60 4.16 16.41 21.13
CA ASN A 60 2.88 16.17 21.82
C ASN A 60 2.67 14.76 22.40
N ILE A 61 2.81 14.56 23.71
CA ILE A 61 1.94 15.03 24.83
C ILE A 61 0.59 14.29 24.85
N ASN A 62 0.50 13.30 25.74
CA ASN A 62 -0.67 12.83 26.52
C ASN A 62 -2.00 12.49 25.81
N ASN A 63 -2.12 12.64 24.50
CA ASN A 63 -3.31 12.25 23.74
C ASN A 63 -3.14 10.83 23.19
N ASN A 64 -3.42 9.84 24.05
CA ASN A 64 -3.47 8.39 23.71
C ASN A 64 -4.42 8.02 22.56
N LYS A 65 -5.07 9.00 21.92
CA LYS A 65 -6.08 8.80 20.86
C LYS A 65 -5.51 8.81 19.44
N LEU A 66 -4.30 9.33 19.21
CA LEU A 66 -3.71 9.44 17.87
C LEU A 66 -2.51 8.49 17.66
N LEU A 67 -2.05 8.39 16.41
CA LEU A 67 -0.84 7.64 16.04
C LEU A 67 0.41 8.28 16.66
N LYS A 68 1.42 7.47 16.98
CA LYS A 68 2.69 7.94 17.58
C LYS A 68 3.50 8.78 16.60
N GLU A 69 3.48 8.41 15.32
CA GLU A 69 4.18 9.17 14.29
C GLU A 69 3.47 9.00 12.94
N VAL A 70 3.32 10.13 12.25
CA VAL A 70 2.80 10.20 10.88
C VAL A 70 3.76 11.06 10.08
N LYS A 71 4.32 10.51 9.00
CA LYS A 71 5.26 11.21 8.12
C LYS A 71 4.84 11.06 6.67
N TYR A 72 5.21 12.03 5.84
CA TYR A 72 5.01 11.94 4.40
C TYR A 72 6.29 12.28 3.62
N PHE A 73 6.32 11.85 2.37
CA PHE A 73 7.31 12.27 1.38
C PHE A 73 6.70 12.18 -0.03
N THR A 74 7.32 12.83 -1.01
CA THR A 74 6.89 12.80 -2.42
C THR A 74 7.39 11.51 -3.09
N TYR A 75 8.36 11.59 -4.01
CA TYR A 75 8.93 10.44 -4.68
C TYR A 75 10.29 10.04 -4.06
N LYS A 76 10.54 8.73 -4.00
CA LYS A 76 11.86 8.16 -3.72
C LYS A 76 12.14 7.02 -4.68
N THR A 77 13.39 6.93 -5.11
CA THR A 77 13.88 5.88 -6.02
C THR A 77 13.88 4.50 -5.38
N ASN A 78 14.12 4.41 -4.07
CA ASN A 78 14.10 3.16 -3.32
C ASN A 78 13.06 3.22 -2.19
N LEU A 79 12.17 2.23 -2.19
CA LEU A 79 11.11 2.07 -1.20
C LEU A 79 11.30 0.86 -0.26
N ASP A 80 12.37 0.08 -0.43
CA ASP A 80 12.64 -1.16 0.31
C ASP A 80 12.47 -0.98 1.82
N LYS A 81 13.10 0.04 2.39
CA LYS A 81 13.04 0.31 3.83
C LYS A 81 11.63 0.58 4.35
N TYR A 82 10.73 1.07 3.50
CA TYR A 82 9.33 1.32 3.86
C TYR A 82 8.54 0.02 3.79
N PHE A 83 8.77 -0.81 2.77
CA PHE A 83 8.18 -2.14 2.68
C PHE A 83 8.62 -3.02 3.85
N GLU A 84 9.91 -3.05 4.19
CA GLU A 84 10.43 -3.87 5.29
C GLU A 84 9.79 -3.50 6.63
N LYS A 85 9.62 -2.20 6.91
CA LYS A 85 8.97 -1.71 8.14
C LYS A 85 7.44 -1.88 8.15
N ALA A 86 6.82 -1.85 6.98
CA ALA A 86 5.37 -1.94 6.86
C ALA A 86 4.86 -3.32 7.27
N HIS A 87 3.80 -3.30 8.07
CA HIS A 87 3.00 -4.48 8.39
C HIS A 87 1.80 -4.60 7.45
N PHE A 88 1.32 -3.45 6.96
CA PHE A 88 0.22 -3.35 6.00
C PHE A 88 0.50 -2.23 5.02
N ILE A 89 0.15 -2.45 3.75
CA ILE A 89 0.42 -1.51 2.66
C ILE A 89 -0.89 -1.14 1.96
N LEU A 90 -1.15 0.17 1.81
CA LEU A 90 -2.17 0.68 0.89
C LEU A 90 -1.47 1.15 -0.39
N SER A 91 -1.94 0.69 -1.55
CA SER A 91 -1.37 1.10 -2.83
C SER A 91 -2.41 1.38 -3.89
N HIS A 92 -2.15 2.34 -4.79
CA HIS A 92 -3.02 2.66 -5.92
C HIS A 92 -3.10 1.57 -7.02
N SER A 93 -2.33 0.47 -6.95
CA SER A 93 -2.17 -0.52 -8.06
C SER A 93 -1.04 -0.20 -9.05
N GLY A 94 0.10 0.32 -8.57
CA GLY A 94 1.31 0.26 -9.36
C GLY A 94 1.75 -1.21 -9.50
N ALA A 95 1.76 -1.77 -10.71
CA ALA A 95 2.07 -3.19 -10.91
C ALA A 95 3.44 -3.56 -10.33
N GLY A 96 4.49 -2.77 -10.62
CA GLY A 96 5.84 -3.00 -10.07
C GLY A 96 5.87 -3.02 -8.54
N THR A 97 5.30 -1.97 -7.90
CA THR A 97 5.18 -1.88 -6.44
C THR A 97 4.41 -3.06 -5.85
N THR A 98 3.32 -3.46 -6.50
CA THR A 98 2.47 -4.56 -6.04
C THR A 98 3.24 -5.87 -6.05
N LEU A 99 3.91 -6.19 -7.17
CA LEU A 99 4.70 -7.41 -7.30
C LEU A 99 5.87 -7.45 -6.31
N GLU A 100 6.53 -6.32 -6.08
CA GLU A 100 7.61 -6.21 -5.10
C GLU A 100 7.12 -6.48 -3.67
N CYS A 101 6.00 -5.86 -3.27
CA CYS A 101 5.38 -6.08 -1.97
C CYS A 101 5.01 -7.56 -1.75
N LEU A 102 4.41 -8.18 -2.77
CA LEU A 102 3.99 -9.58 -2.70
C LEU A 102 5.18 -10.53 -2.60
N ARG A 103 6.28 -10.28 -3.33
CA ARG A 103 7.53 -11.06 -3.20
C ARG A 103 8.18 -10.92 -1.82
N LYS A 104 8.04 -9.76 -1.19
CA LYS A 104 8.42 -9.51 0.21
C LYS A 104 7.41 -10.04 1.23
N LYS A 105 6.39 -10.80 0.78
CA LYS A 105 5.33 -11.39 1.62
C LYS A 105 4.57 -10.35 2.45
N LYS A 106 4.43 -9.13 1.93
CA LYS A 106 3.72 -8.04 2.61
C LYS A 106 2.23 -8.13 2.33
N LYS A 107 1.40 -7.89 3.35
CA LYS A 107 -0.05 -7.71 3.18
C LYS A 107 -0.30 -6.35 2.51
N ILE A 108 -1.01 -6.37 1.38
CA ILE A 108 -1.29 -5.21 0.56
C ILE A 108 -2.79 -5.15 0.23
N LEU A 109 -3.36 -3.94 0.34
CA LEU A 109 -4.70 -3.59 -0.11
C LEU A 109 -4.58 -2.56 -1.23
N ILE A 110 -5.10 -2.92 -2.40
CA ILE A 110 -5.10 -2.03 -3.56
C ILE A 110 -6.31 -1.11 -3.50
N VAL A 111 -6.10 0.21 -3.52
CA VAL A 111 -7.14 1.21 -3.56
C VAL A 111 -7.28 1.73 -4.99
N VAL A 112 -8.40 1.45 -5.61
CA VAL A 112 -8.71 1.79 -7.00
C VAL A 112 -8.96 3.29 -7.12
N ASN A 113 -8.29 3.93 -8.07
CA ASN A 113 -8.49 5.34 -8.40
C ASN A 113 -9.20 5.49 -9.75
N HIS A 114 -10.52 5.58 -9.72
CA HIS A 114 -11.33 5.67 -10.95
C HIS A 114 -10.99 6.86 -11.87
N LYS A 115 -10.27 7.88 -11.37
CA LYS A 115 -9.90 9.07 -12.17
C LYS A 115 -8.65 8.88 -13.03
N LEU A 116 -7.74 7.99 -12.62
CA LEU A 116 -6.45 7.79 -13.30
C LEU A 116 -6.24 6.35 -13.75
N MET A 117 -6.97 5.41 -13.16
CA MET A 117 -6.80 4.00 -13.41
C MET A 117 -7.33 3.66 -14.79
N SER A 118 -6.43 3.24 -15.69
CA SER A 118 -6.83 2.67 -16.98
C SER A 118 -7.43 1.27 -16.78
N ASN A 119 -8.20 0.80 -17.77
CA ASN A 119 -8.77 -0.55 -17.75
C ASN A 119 -7.74 -1.63 -17.41
N HIS A 120 -6.50 -1.49 -17.91
CA HIS A 120 -5.40 -2.42 -17.63
C HIS A 120 -4.98 -2.48 -16.16
N GLN A 121 -4.97 -1.35 -15.45
CA GLN A 121 -4.65 -1.38 -14.02
C GLN A 121 -5.75 -2.09 -13.23
N SER A 122 -7.01 -1.92 -13.64
CA SER A 122 -8.18 -2.55 -13.01
C SER A 122 -8.20 -4.05 -13.28
N GLU A 123 -7.91 -4.47 -14.51
CA GLU A 123 -7.72 -5.89 -14.87
C GLU A 123 -6.63 -6.53 -14.02
N PHE A 124 -5.47 -5.87 -13.86
CA PHE A 124 -4.40 -6.34 -13.00
C PHE A 124 -4.86 -6.51 -11.55
N ALA A 125 -5.49 -5.49 -10.95
CA ALA A 125 -5.96 -5.56 -9.57
C ALA A 125 -6.99 -6.68 -9.36
N ASN A 126 -7.94 -6.82 -10.29
CA ASN A 126 -8.98 -7.85 -10.25
C ASN A 126 -8.40 -9.26 -10.41
N TYR A 127 -7.43 -9.44 -11.31
CA TYR A 127 -6.73 -10.72 -11.48
C TYR A 127 -5.95 -11.11 -10.22
N MET A 128 -5.21 -10.18 -9.64
CA MET A 128 -4.45 -10.44 -8.42
C MET A 128 -5.35 -10.76 -7.22
N HIS A 129 -6.53 -10.13 -7.16
CA HIS A 129 -7.55 -10.43 -6.18
C HIS A 129 -8.18 -11.81 -6.37
N SER A 130 -8.55 -12.18 -7.60
CA SER A 130 -9.17 -13.48 -7.90
C SER A 130 -8.22 -14.65 -7.64
N CYS A 131 -6.91 -14.45 -7.84
CA CYS A 131 -5.87 -15.41 -7.45
C CYS A 131 -5.56 -15.42 -5.94
N ASN A 132 -6.29 -14.66 -5.12
CA ASN A 132 -6.11 -14.56 -3.67
C ASN A 132 -4.70 -14.10 -3.24
N TYR A 133 -4.05 -13.22 -4.01
CA TYR A 133 -2.77 -12.62 -3.60
C TYR A 133 -2.92 -11.37 -2.74
N LEU A 134 -4.00 -10.61 -2.96
CA LEU A 134 -4.27 -9.35 -2.29
C LEU A 134 -5.78 -9.06 -2.23
N ASP A 135 -6.16 -8.03 -1.48
CA ASP A 135 -7.52 -7.50 -1.50
C ASP A 135 -7.57 -6.15 -2.23
N ILE A 136 -8.76 -5.77 -2.70
CA ILE A 136 -9.01 -4.54 -3.45
C ILE A 136 -10.09 -3.69 -2.76
N CYS A 137 -9.98 -2.37 -2.90
CA CYS A 137 -10.91 -1.39 -2.38
C CYS A 137 -11.35 -0.47 -3.53
N ASN A 138 -12.57 -0.70 -4.02
CA ASN A 138 -13.14 0.04 -5.15
C ASN A 138 -13.74 1.40 -4.76
N ASN A 139 -14.03 1.63 -3.48
CA ASN A 139 -14.63 2.88 -3.00
C ASN A 139 -13.98 3.28 -1.68
N LEU A 140 -13.46 4.52 -1.61
CA LEU A 140 -12.84 5.07 -0.42
C LEU A 140 -13.76 5.04 0.81
N GLN A 141 -15.08 5.14 0.64
CA GLN A 141 -16.04 5.01 1.73
C GLN A 141 -15.93 3.65 2.44
N ASN A 142 -15.59 2.59 1.70
CA ASN A 142 -15.43 1.23 2.21
C ASN A 142 -13.99 0.95 2.67
N LEU A 143 -13.06 1.93 2.61
CA LEU A 143 -11.64 1.70 2.89
C LEU A 143 -11.42 1.17 4.31
N LYS A 144 -12.06 1.76 5.33
CA LYS A 144 -11.95 1.30 6.72
C LYS A 144 -12.40 -0.17 6.85
N GLN A 145 -13.53 -0.53 6.24
CA GLN A 145 -14.03 -1.90 6.25
C GLN A 145 -13.06 -2.87 5.55
N ASN A 146 -12.55 -2.51 4.37
CA ASN A 146 -11.63 -3.35 3.63
C ASN A 146 -10.29 -3.54 4.35
N ILE A 147 -9.76 -2.51 5.02
CA ILE A 147 -8.59 -2.63 5.89
C ILE A 147 -8.85 -3.65 6.99
N HIS A 148 -9.97 -3.53 7.71
CA HIS A 148 -10.32 -4.44 8.80
C HIS A 148 -10.43 -5.90 8.33
N LEU A 149 -11.09 -6.14 7.18
CA LEU A 149 -11.23 -7.47 6.59
C LEU A 149 -9.88 -8.05 6.15
N SER A 150 -9.04 -7.24 5.48
CA SER A 150 -7.72 -7.67 5.01
C SER A 150 -6.79 -8.04 6.17
N LEU A 151 -6.88 -7.32 7.29
CA LEU A 151 -6.08 -7.62 8.48
C LEU A 151 -6.50 -8.92 9.14
N LYS A 152 -7.81 -9.21 9.19
CA LYS A 152 -8.39 -10.45 9.72
C LYS A 152 -8.22 -11.66 8.81
N LYS A 153 -7.89 -11.46 7.54
CA LYS A 153 -7.65 -12.54 6.60
C LYS A 153 -6.37 -13.28 6.95
N ASP A 154 -6.51 -14.56 7.27
CA ASP A 154 -5.40 -15.38 7.78
C ASP A 154 -4.40 -15.76 6.68
N THR A 155 -4.88 -16.01 5.45
CA THR A 155 -4.04 -16.58 4.38
C THR A 155 -4.25 -15.90 3.03
N TYR A 156 -3.14 -15.51 2.41
CA TYR A 156 -3.04 -15.19 0.98
C TYR A 156 -2.15 -16.22 0.29
N ASN A 157 -2.36 -16.43 -1.00
CA ASN A 157 -1.48 -17.27 -1.80
C ASN A 157 -0.08 -16.64 -1.86
N ALA A 158 0.97 -17.47 -1.84
CA ALA A 158 2.34 -16.98 -1.99
C ALA A 158 2.57 -16.59 -3.45
N PHE A 159 3.02 -15.36 -3.68
CA PHE A 159 3.35 -14.92 -5.04
C PHE A 159 4.66 -15.59 -5.50
N PRO A 160 4.69 -16.19 -6.71
CA PRO A 160 5.85 -16.92 -7.19
C PRO A 160 7.08 -16.00 -7.36
N GLN A 161 8.27 -16.60 -7.22
CA GLN A 161 9.50 -15.93 -7.60
C GLN A 161 9.54 -15.73 -9.12
N ALA A 162 10.27 -14.70 -9.56
CA ALA A 162 10.47 -14.49 -10.99
C ALA A 162 11.24 -15.68 -11.58
N ASP A 163 10.70 -16.28 -12.64
CA ASP A 163 11.39 -17.30 -13.42
C ASP A 163 11.73 -16.73 -14.80
N ALA A 164 13.03 -16.62 -15.07
CA ALA A 164 13.56 -16.11 -16.33
C ALA A 164 13.74 -17.22 -17.39
N GLN A 165 13.62 -18.50 -17.03
CA GLN A 165 13.90 -19.61 -17.93
C GLN A 165 13.04 -19.60 -19.20
N PRO A 166 11.71 -19.34 -19.15
CA PRO A 166 10.90 -19.28 -20.36
C PRO A 166 11.37 -18.17 -21.31
N PHE A 167 11.64 -16.98 -20.78
CA PHE A 167 12.14 -15.85 -21.57
C PHE A 167 13.49 -16.15 -22.21
N LEU A 168 14.43 -16.71 -21.45
CA LEU A 168 15.74 -17.09 -21.98
C LEU A 168 15.60 -18.11 -23.11
N LYS A 169 14.74 -19.11 -22.95
CA LYS A 169 14.46 -20.11 -23.98
C LYS A 169 13.92 -19.47 -25.26
N ASP A 170 12.94 -18.57 -25.15
CA ASP A 170 12.37 -17.88 -26.31
C ASP A 170 13.41 -16.97 -26.99
N LEU A 171 14.24 -16.29 -26.20
CA LEU A 171 15.34 -15.46 -26.71
C LEU A 171 16.39 -16.29 -27.45
N TYR A 172 16.78 -17.44 -26.90
CA TYR A 172 17.67 -18.40 -27.57
C TYR A 172 17.08 -18.84 -28.91
N ASN A 173 15.79 -19.20 -28.94
CA ASN A 173 15.13 -19.59 -30.18
C ASN A 173 15.07 -18.46 -31.22
N LEU A 174 15.02 -17.20 -30.80
CA LEU A 174 14.96 -16.05 -31.71
C LEU A 174 16.34 -15.64 -32.26
N ILE A 175 17.41 -15.88 -31.49
CA ILE A 175 18.78 -15.53 -31.90
C ILE A 175 19.40 -16.62 -32.78
N TYR A 176 19.07 -17.89 -32.51
CA TYR A 176 19.75 -19.05 -33.11
C TYR A 176 18.89 -19.86 -34.10
N ASN A 177 17.66 -19.44 -34.38
CA ASN A 177 16.88 -19.88 -35.56
C ASN A 177 16.77 -18.74 -36.57
#